data_AF-A0A0P9D0A7-F1
#
_entry.id   AF-A0A0P9D0A7-F1
#
_cell.length_a   1.000
_cell.length_b   1.000
_cell.length_c   1.000
_cell.angle_alpha   90.00
_cell.angle_beta   90.00
_cell.angle_gamma   90.00
#
_symmetry.space_group_name_H-M   'P 1'
#
loop_
_entity.id
_entity.type
_entity.pdbx_description
1 polymer ?
#
loop_
_entity_poly.entity_id
_entity_poly.type
_entity_poly.pdbx_seq_one_letter_code
_entity_poly.pdbx_strand_id
1 'polypeptide(L)' 'MREGENGFLFAPGDADALAAALSRALAHTDLPALGEGALASARAFDWENIAAQTVAVYRRAVS' A
#
# COMPACT_ATOMS: atom_id res chain seq x y z
N MET A 1 -3.91 2.72 1.90
CA MET A 1 -3.10 2.72 3.13
C MET A 1 -4.02 2.77 4.33
N ARG A 2 -3.65 2.10 5.41
CA ARG A 2 -4.30 1.99 6.72
C ARG A 2 -3.20 2.13 7.77
N GLU A 3 -3.34 3.12 8.64
CA GLU A 3 -2.33 3.46 9.65
C GLU A 3 -2.00 2.25 10.53
N GLY A 4 -0.70 1.93 10.67
CA GLY A 4 -0.21 0.82 11.50
C GLY A 4 -0.43 -0.58 10.93
N GLU A 5 -1.24 -0.74 9.88
CA GLU A 5 -1.52 -2.06 9.28
C GLU A 5 -0.66 -2.33 8.03
N ASN A 6 -0.48 -1.33 7.17
CA ASN A 6 0.29 -1.46 5.93
C ASN A 6 1.21 -0.25 5.67
N GLY A 7 1.40 0.59 6.69
CA GLY A 7 2.25 1.76 6.65
C GLY A 7 1.83 2.81 7.67
N PHE A 8 2.55 3.93 7.67
CA PHE A 8 2.27 5.09 8.50
C PHE A 8 2.12 6.32 7.62
N LEU A 9 1.09 7.12 7.88
CA LEU A 9 0.80 8.35 7.18
C LEU A 9 1.44 9.54 7.90
N PHE A 10 1.78 10.56 7.13
CA PHE A 10 2.28 11.84 7.61
C PHE A 10 1.82 12.97 6.67
N ALA A 11 1.87 14.20 7.16
CA ALA A 11 1.49 15.36 6.37
C ALA A 11 2.55 15.66 5.29
N PRO A 12 2.17 15.85 4.02
CA PRO A 12 3.12 16.21 2.97
C PRO A 12 3.82 17.54 3.26
N GLY A 13 5.14 17.59 3.07
CA GLY A 13 5.94 18.80 3.29
C GLY A 13 6.28 19.09 4.76
N ASP A 14 5.85 18.23 5.69
CA ASP A 14 6.12 18.37 7.12
C ASP A 14 7.18 17.35 7.57
N ALA A 15 8.39 17.85 7.85
CA ALA A 15 9.51 17.03 8.27
C ALA A 15 9.33 16.45 9.69
N ASP A 16 8.67 17.19 10.58
CA ASP A 16 8.43 16.74 11.95
C ASP A 16 7.37 15.63 11.96
N ALA A 17 6.34 15.75 11.12
CA ALA A 17 5.36 14.69 10.92
C ALA A 17 5.98 13.41 10.35
N LEU A 18 6.94 13.54 9.41
CA LEU A 18 7.69 12.40 8.89
C LEU A 18 8.54 11.74 9.98
N ALA A 19 9.28 12.53 10.76
CA ALA A 19 10.09 12.02 11.86
C ALA A 19 9.23 11.25 12.87
N ALA A 20 8.07 11.80 13.24
CA ALA A 20 7.12 11.14 14.12
C ALA A 20 6.58 9.82 13.52
N ALA A 21 6.30 9.77 12.22
CA ALA A 21 5.85 8.54 11.55
C ALA A 21 6.94 7.45 11.57
N LEU A 22 8.20 7.83 11.34
CA LEU A 22 9.34 6.91 11.46
C LEU A 22 9.51 6.39 12.89
N SER A 23 9.36 7.25 13.90
CA SER A 23 9.38 6.82 15.31
C SER A 23 8.26 5.82 15.62
N ARG A 24 7.04 6.04 15.10
CA ARG A 24 5.94 5.06 15.25
C ARG A 24 6.25 3.74 14.56
N ALA A 25 6.84 3.77 13.37
CA ALA A 25 7.24 2.57 12.66
C ALA A 25 8.31 1.77 13.44
N LEU A 26 9.33 2.44 13.97
CA LEU A 26 10.37 1.81 14.78
C LEU A 26 9.84 1.22 16.11
N ALA A 27 8.81 1.84 16.67
CA ALA A 27 8.16 1.37 17.90
C ALA A 27 7.05 0.32 17.65
N HIS A 28 6.77 -0.03 16.40
CA HIS A 28 5.69 -0.98 16.08
C HIS A 28 6.03 -2.37 16.62
N THR A 29 5.08 -2.98 17.34
CA THR A 29 5.30 -4.23 18.08
C THR A 29 5.48 -5.45 17.19
N ASP A 30 4.99 -5.38 15.95
CA ASP A 30 5.04 -6.48 14.98
C ASP A 30 5.39 -5.94 13.58
N LEU A 31 6.69 -5.80 13.32
CA LEU A 31 7.21 -5.38 12.01
C LEU A 31 6.97 -6.42 10.91
N PRO A 32 7.10 -7.74 11.14
CA PRO A 32 6.71 -8.74 10.14
C PRO A 32 5.25 -8.60 9.68
N ALA A 33 4.30 -8.46 10.60
CA ALA A 33 2.89 -8.29 10.24
C ALA A 33 2.64 -7.01 9.42
N LEU A 34 3.31 -5.91 9.77
CA LEU A 34 3.26 -4.66 9.00
C LEU A 34 3.76 -4.88 7.55
N GLY A 35 4.85 -5.64 7.38
CA GLY A 35 5.40 -6.00 6.08
C GLY A 35 4.44 -6.85 5.23
N GLU A 36 3.82 -7.87 5.84
CA GLU A 36 2.81 -8.69 5.17
C GLU A 36 1.57 -7.87 4.77
N GLY A 37 1.10 -6.96 5.63
CA GLY A 37 0.01 -6.04 5.31
C GLY A 37 0.33 -5.09 4.15
N ALA A 38 1.57 -4.58 4.12
CA ALA A 38 2.07 -3.78 3.00
C ALA A 38 2.13 -4.58 1.70
N LEU A 39 2.68 -5.80 1.73
CA LEU A 39 2.77 -6.68 0.57
C LEU A 39 1.38 -7.06 0.04
N ALA A 40 0.45 -7.43 0.91
CA ALA A 40 -0.92 -7.75 0.54
C ALA A 40 -1.62 -6.56 -0.15
N SER A 41 -1.36 -5.33 0.33
CA SER A 41 -1.88 -4.11 -0.28
C SER A 41 -1.25 -3.85 -1.66
N ALA A 42 0.06 -4.08 -1.80
CA ALA A 42 0.79 -3.90 -3.06
C ALA A 42 0.36 -4.88 -4.17
N ARG A 43 -0.02 -6.12 -3.81
CA ARG A 43 -0.50 -7.14 -4.78
C ARG A 43 -1.73 -6.72 -5.57
N ALA A 44 -2.53 -5.78 -5.06
CA ALA A 44 -3.65 -5.21 -5.83
C ALA A 44 -3.17 -4.42 -7.06
N PHE A 45 -1.92 -3.95 -7.06
CA PHE A 45 -1.29 -3.18 -8.13
C PHE A 45 -0.35 -4.04 -9.00
N ASP A 46 -0.47 -5.36 -8.91
CA ASP A 46 0.25 -6.31 -9.73
C ASP A 46 -0.08 -6.11 -11.23
N TRP A 47 0.97 -6.07 -12.07
CA TRP A 47 0.84 -5.71 -13.48
C TRP A 47 0.04 -6.74 -14.26
N GLU A 48 0.30 -8.03 -14.02
CA GLU A 48 -0.38 -9.15 -14.66
C GLU A 48 -1.88 -9.11 -14.36
N ASN A 49 -2.25 -8.85 -13.11
CA ASN A 49 -3.64 -8.68 -12.70
C ASN A 49 -4.31 -7.47 -13.37
N ILE A 50 -3.64 -6.31 -13.38
CA ILE A 50 -4.14 -5.09 -14.02
C ILE A 50 -4.32 -5.31 -15.54
N ALA A 51 -3.37 -5.95 -16.20
CA ALA A 51 -3.43 -6.25 -17.62
C ALA A 51 -4.61 -7.19 -17.95
N ALA A 52 -4.80 -8.24 -17.15
CA ALA A 52 -5.93 -9.17 -17.31
C ALA A 52 -7.29 -8.47 -17.16
N GLN A 53 -7.43 -7.60 -16.14
CA GLN A 53 -8.65 -6.79 -15.94
C GLN A 53 -8.89 -5.83 -17.12
N THR A 54 -7.83 -5.19 -17.61
CA THR A 54 -7.89 -4.27 -18.75
C THR A 54 -8.36 -4.99 -20.02
N VAL A 55 -7.79 -6.16 -20.31
CA VAL A 55 -8.20 -6.98 -21.46
C VAL A 55 -9.67 -7.42 -21.35
N ALA A 56 -10.14 -7.79 -20.15
CA ALA A 56 -11.53 -8.18 -19.94
C ALA A 56 -12.51 -7.05 -20.29
N VAL A 57 -12.18 -5.80 -19.94
CA VAL A 57 -12.96 -4.61 -20.31
C VAL A 57 -13.00 -4.43 -21.83
N TYR A 58 -11.85 -4.52 -22.52
CA TYR A 58 -11.82 -4.41 -23.97
C TYR A 58 -12.64 -5.50 -24.67
N ARG A 59 -12.55 -6.75 -24.21
CA ARG A 59 -13.34 -7.87 -24.76
C ARG A 59 -14.84 -7.62 -24.63
N ARG A 60 -15.30 -7.08 -23.49
CA ARG A 60 -16.71 -6.74 -23.26
C ARG A 60 -17.20 -5.60 -24.14
N ALA A 61 -16.33 -4.65 -24.50
CA ALA A 61 -16.71 -3.50 -25.32
C ALA A 61 -16.87 -3.83 -26.81
N VAL A 62 -16.21 -4.90 -27.29
CA VAL A 62 -16.22 -5.32 -28.70
C VAL A 62 -17.15 -6.52 -28.97
N SER A 63 -17.81 -7.04 -27.93
CA SER A 63 -18.83 -8.09 -28.00
C SER A 63 -20.23 -7.49 -27.99
#